data_AF-A0A1C3X8R8-F1
#
_entry.id   AF-A0A1C3X8R8-F1
#
_cell.length_a   1.000
_cell.length_b   1.000
_cell.length_c   1.000
_cell.angle_alpha   90.00
_cell.angle_beta   90.00
_cell.angle_gamma   90.00
#
_symmetry.space_group_name_H-M   'P 1'
#
loop_
_entity.id
_entity.type
_entity.pdbx_description
1 polymer ?
#
loop_
_entity_poly.entity_id
_entity_poly.type
_entity_poly.pdbx_seq_one_letter_code
_entity_poly.pdbx_strand_id
1 'polypeptide(L)'
;MTATLKSRTLGEARDIINRKVEALRGELTNVDFVLCEDFKTVMVYADVDSEPDAVSVYFDLAQAEAFDPERHAADFFSSPASRRATV
;
A
#
# COMPACT_ATOMS: atom_id res chain seq x y z
N MET A 1 10.23 1.60 14.79
CA MET A 1 8.87 1.43 15.35
C MET A 1 7.90 1.72 14.22
N THR A 2 7.51 0.70 13.47
CA THR A 2 6.74 0.87 12.25
C THR A 2 5.27 1.10 12.61
N ALA A 3 4.73 2.27 12.31
CA ALA A 3 3.35 2.61 12.65
C ALA A 3 2.38 1.86 11.75
N THR A 4 1.82 0.76 12.27
CA THR A 4 0.68 0.04 11.70
C THR A 4 -0.57 0.93 11.68
N LEU A 5 -1.15 1.17 10.51
CA LEU A 5 -2.37 1.97 10.35
C LEU A 5 -3.52 1.07 9.86
N LYS A 6 -4.70 1.24 10.47
CA LYS A 6 -5.93 0.54 10.07
C LYS A 6 -6.78 1.44 9.18
N SER A 7 -7.22 0.90 8.05
CA SER A 7 -8.13 1.50 7.07
C SER A 7 -9.35 0.60 6.87
N ARG A 8 -10.44 1.14 6.30
CA ARG A 8 -11.66 0.38 6.00
C ARG A 8 -11.72 -0.11 4.56
N THR A 9 -10.96 0.48 3.63
CA THR A 9 -11.02 0.14 2.20
C THR A 9 -9.64 0.23 1.54
N LEU A 10 -9.47 -0.42 0.39
CA LEU A 10 -8.24 -0.32 -0.41
C LEU A 10 -7.92 1.13 -0.81
N GLY A 11 -8.94 1.93 -1.17
CA GLY A 11 -8.76 3.31 -1.58
C GLY A 11 -8.21 4.19 -0.44
N GLU A 12 -8.77 4.04 0.76
CA GLU A 12 -8.24 4.72 1.95
C GLU A 12 -6.82 4.26 2.31
N ALA A 13 -6.52 2.96 2.17
CA ALA A 13 -5.18 2.44 2.41
C ALA A 13 -4.16 3.04 1.44
N ARG A 14 -4.54 3.18 0.17
CA ARG A 14 -3.75 3.87 -0.86
C ARG A 14 -3.49 5.34 -0.49
N ASP A 15 -4.51 6.06 -0.07
CA ASP A 15 -4.36 7.47 0.33
C ASP A 15 -3.46 7.66 1.55
N ILE A 16 -3.45 6.69 2.48
CA ILE A 16 -2.55 6.69 3.63
C ILE A 16 -1.10 6.46 3.17
N ILE A 17 -0.87 5.47 2.29
CA ILE A 17 0.46 5.17 1.76
C ILE A 17 1.00 6.37 0.99
N ASN A 18 0.23 6.94 0.06
CA ASN A 18 0.65 8.11 -0.72
C ASN A 18 1.03 9.30 0.17
N ARG A 19 0.20 9.61 1.18
CA ARG A 19 0.52 10.71 2.12
C ARG A 19 1.78 10.45 2.93
N LYS A 20 2.04 9.19 3.31
CA LYS A 20 3.28 8.82 4.00
C LYS A 20 4.49 8.95 3.09
N VAL A 21 4.42 8.44 1.86
CA VAL A 21 5.48 8.58 0.85
C VAL A 21 5.80 10.06 0.62
N GLU A 22 4.78 10.90 0.44
CA GLU A 22 4.95 12.35 0.29
C GLU A 22 5.58 13.01 1.53
N ALA A 23 5.14 12.64 2.74
CA ALA A 23 5.69 13.17 3.99
C ALA A 23 7.17 12.79 4.19
N LEU A 24 7.54 11.58 3.75
CA LEU A 24 8.90 11.06 3.79
C LEU A 24 9.78 11.60 2.65
N ARG A 25 9.20 12.36 1.72
CA ARG A 25 9.84 12.85 0.49
C ARG A 25 10.54 11.72 -0.29
N GLY A 26 10.01 10.50 -0.16
CA GLY A 26 10.52 9.32 -0.81
C GLY A 26 9.72 8.97 -2.05
N GLU A 27 10.17 7.93 -2.71
CA GLU A 27 9.53 7.28 -3.84
C GLU A 27 9.17 5.85 -3.45
N LEU A 28 7.97 5.45 -3.85
CA LEU A 28 7.47 4.10 -3.64
C LEU A 28 8.22 3.14 -4.58
N THR A 29 8.97 2.20 -4.03
CA THR A 29 9.79 1.26 -4.80
C THR A 29 9.09 -0.07 -5.02
N ASN A 30 8.35 -0.54 -4.02
CA ASN A 30 7.63 -1.81 -4.07
C ASN A 30 6.32 -1.74 -3.27
N VAL A 31 5.32 -2.49 -3.71
CA VAL A 31 4.05 -2.67 -2.98
C VAL A 31 3.64 -4.13 -3.03
N ASP A 32 3.50 -4.73 -1.85
CA ASP A 32 3.04 -6.10 -1.68
C ASP A 32 1.73 -6.15 -0.89
N PHE A 33 0.95 -7.19 -1.14
CA PHE A 33 -0.31 -7.43 -0.46
C PHE A 33 -0.32 -8.82 0.18
N VAL A 34 -0.73 -8.89 1.44
CA VAL A 34 -0.83 -10.12 2.20
C VAL A 34 -2.24 -10.27 2.74
N LEU A 35 -2.93 -11.33 2.33
CA LEU A 35 -4.21 -11.71 2.92
C LEU A 35 -3.96 -12.29 4.32
N CYS A 36 -4.62 -11.72 5.33
CA CYS A 36 -4.53 -12.19 6.70
C CYS A 36 -5.28 -13.52 6.89
N GLU A 37 -4.98 -14.22 7.99
CA GLU A 37 -5.55 -15.55 8.31
C GLU A 37 -7.07 -15.56 8.46
N ASP A 38 -7.69 -14.38 8.65
CA ASP A 38 -9.15 -14.24 8.71
C ASP A 38 -9.83 -14.23 7.34
N PHE A 39 -9.06 -14.28 6.25
CA PHE A 39 -9.50 -14.23 4.85
C PHE A 39 -10.38 -13.01 4.53
N LYS A 40 -10.28 -11.95 5.34
CA LYS A 40 -11.11 -10.74 5.23
C LYS A 40 -10.28 -9.48 5.29
N THR A 41 -9.15 -9.51 5.98
CA THR A 41 -8.26 -8.36 6.06
C THR A 41 -7.08 -8.57 5.13
N VAL A 42 -6.72 -7.52 4.39
CA VAL A 42 -5.52 -7.46 3.58
C VAL A 42 -4.59 -6.42 4.18
N MET A 43 -3.34 -6.80 4.32
CA MET A 43 -2.24 -5.91 4.67
C MET A 43 -1.51 -5.49 3.40
N VAL A 44 -1.27 -4.19 3.25
CA VAL A 44 -0.46 -3.59 2.19
C VAL A 44 0.88 -3.22 2.79
N TYR A 45 1.96 -3.72 2.21
CA TYR A 45 3.34 -3.31 2.48
C TYR A 45 3.82 -2.39 1.36
N ALA A 46 4.41 -1.27 1.72
CA ALA A 46 4.94 -0.28 0.81
C ALA A 46 6.38 0.05 1.19
N ASP A 47 7.33 -0.33 0.34
CA ASP A 47 8.73 0.05 0.48
C ASP A 47 8.94 1.45 -0.08
N VAL A 48 9.67 2.28 0.66
CA VAL A 48 9.96 3.67 0.32
C VAL A 48 11.46 3.84 0.30
N ASP A 49 12.02 4.35 -0.79
CA ASP A 49 13.48 4.50 -0.98
C ASP A 49 14.20 5.27 0.14
N SER A 50 13.50 6.23 0.76
CA SER A 50 14.02 7.13 1.78
C SER A 50 13.96 6.56 3.20
N GLU A 51 13.28 5.43 3.40
CA GLU A 51 13.09 4.81 4.71
C GLU A 51 13.60 3.36 4.74
N PRO A 52 14.31 2.94 5.80
CA PRO A 52 14.70 1.54 5.96
C PRO A 52 13.52 0.65 6.35
N ASP A 53 12.44 1.22 6.90
CA ASP A 53 11.25 0.50 7.37
C ASP A 53 10.10 0.64 6.36
N ALA A 54 9.51 -0.49 5.96
CA ALA A 54 8.33 -0.50 5.09
C ALA A 54 7.10 0.13 5.77
N VAL A 55 6.28 0.83 5.01
CA VAL A 55 4.99 1.34 5.48
C VAL A 55 3.93 0.24 5.34
N SER A 56 3.29 -0.14 6.46
CA SER A 56 2.22 -1.14 6.45
C SER A 56 0.83 -0.53 6.75
N VAL A 57 -0.18 -0.86 5.94
CA VAL A 57 -1.58 -0.45 6.16
C VAL A 57 -2.52 -1.64 5.96
N TYR A 58 -3.50 -1.81 6.85
CA TYR A 58 -4.49 -2.90 6.76
C TYR A 58 -5.83 -2.37 6.28
N PHE A 59 -6.55 -3.14 5.47
CA PHE A 59 -7.95 -2.86 5.11
C PHE A 59 -8.78 -4.14 5.04
N ASP A 60 -10.10 -4.01 5.18
CA ASP A 60 -11.02 -5.14 5.10
C ASP A 60 -11.60 -5.26 3.67
N LEU A 61 -11.66 -6.48 3.14
CA LEU A 61 -12.29 -6.83 1.88
C LEU A 61 -13.81 -6.76 2.01
N ALA A 62 -14.48 -6.27 0.97
CA ALA A 62 -15.93 -6.36 0.92
C ALA A 62 -16.38 -7.82 0.78
N GLN A 63 -17.56 -8.13 1.30
CA GLN A 63 -18.11 -9.48 1.22
C GLN A 63 -18.31 -9.87 -0.26
N ALA A 64 -17.72 -11.00 -0.66
CA ALA A 64 -17.69 -11.53 -2.04
C ALA A 64 -16.79 -10.79 -3.06
N GLU A 65 -15.88 -9.92 -2.60
CA GLU A 65 -14.86 -9.33 -3.46
C GLU A 65 -13.70 -10.32 -3.66
N ALA A 66 -13.40 -10.65 -4.92
CA ALA A 66 -12.19 -11.39 -5.26
C ALA A 66 -10.99 -10.42 -5.18
N PHE A 67 -10.07 -10.69 -4.26
CA PHE A 67 -8.86 -9.89 -4.11
C PHE A 67 -7.77 -10.36 -5.08
N ASP A 68 -7.34 -9.47 -5.97
CA ASP A 68 -6.27 -9.72 -6.95
C ASP A 68 -5.10 -8.76 -6.69
N PRO A 69 -4.04 -9.21 -5.99
CA PRO A 69 -2.93 -8.34 -5.57
C PRO A 69 -2.15 -7.76 -6.75
N GLU A 70 -2.02 -8.48 -7.87
CA GLU A 70 -1.25 -8.03 -9.03
C GLU A 70 -1.95 -6.86 -9.73
N ARG A 71 -3.27 -6.97 -9.89
CA ARG A 71 -4.09 -5.90 -10.45
C ARG A 71 -4.02 -4.64 -9.59
N HIS A 72 -4.05 -4.79 -8.27
CA HIS A 72 -4.02 -3.67 -7.35
C HIS A 72 -2.63 -3.02 -7.23
N ALA A 73 -1.54 -3.78 -7.35
CA ALA A 73 -0.19 -3.22 -7.34
C ALA A 73 0.01 -2.21 -8.48
N ALA A 74 -0.49 -2.51 -9.69
CA ALA A 74 -0.41 -1.60 -10.83
C ALA A 74 -1.07 -0.24 -10.57
N ASP A 75 -2.15 -0.20 -9.77
CA ASP A 75 -2.85 1.05 -9.44
C ASP A 75 -2.03 1.98 -8.53
N PHE A 76 -1.14 1.43 -7.70
CA PHE A 76 -0.23 2.22 -6.86
C PHE A 76 0.83 2.92 -7.73
N PHE A 77 1.46 2.20 -8.66
CA PHE A 77 2.49 2.75 -9.55
C PHE A 77 1.95 3.70 -10.62
N SER A 78 0.66 3.59 -10.96
CA SER A 78 0.00 4.47 -11.94
C SER A 78 -0.22 5.90 -11.41
N SER A 79 -0.11 6.09 -10.09
CA SER A 79 -0.22 7.40 -9.41
C SER A 79 0.94 8.33 -9.77
N PRO A 80 0.72 9.65 -9.96
CA PRO A 80 1.80 10.60 -10.27
C PRO A 80 2.94 10.62 -9.23
N ALA A 81 2.69 10.19 -7.99
CA ALA A 81 3.71 10.03 -6.95
C ALA A 81 4.73 8.90 -7.22
N SER A 82 4.38 7.89 -8.03
CA SER A 82 5.26 6.76 -8.38
C SER A 82 6.02 6.93 -9.70
N ARG A 83 5.75 8.00 -10.47
CA ARG A 83 6.25 8.14 -11.85
C ARG A 83 7.70 8.61 -11.98
N ARG A 84 8.47 8.71 -10.90
CA ARG A 84 9.89 9.13 -10.97
C ARG A 84 10.90 7.99 -11.05
N ALA A 85 10.50 6.74 -10.88
CA ALA A 85 11.39 5.60 -11.06
C ALA A 85 11.43 5.09 -12.51
N THR A 86 11.82 5.91 -13.49
CA THR A 86 12.35 5.41 -14.78
C THR A 86 13.21 6.48 -15.46
N VAL A 87 14.51 6.53 -15.14
CA VAL A 87 15.66 6.47 -16.08
C VAL A 87 16.89 5.99 -15.30
#